data_AF-A0A2E9UV03-F1
#
_entry.id   AF-A0A2E9UV03-F1
#
_cell.length_a   1.000
_cell.length_b   1.000
_cell.length_c   1.000
_cell.angle_alpha   90.00
_cell.angle_beta   90.00
_cell.angle_gamma   90.00
#
_symmetry.space_group_name_H-M   'P 1'
#
loop_
_entity.id
_entity.type
_entity.pdbx_description
1 polymer ?
#
loop_
_entity_poly.entity_id
_entity_poly.type
_entity_poly.pdbx_seq_one_letter_code
_entity_poly.pdbx_strand_id
1 'polypeptide(L)' 'MRENWVNKYATYQGKFVKFSEMISNPKPIHKPPPPLIVGSAFPFGARRAIAYGDGWIPHAKRAAYDSVIAKPSEFREWPS' A
#
# COMPACT_ATOMS: atom_id res chain seq x y z
N MET A 1 -1.85 -5.28 7.78
CA MET A 1 -0.52 -4.67 8.05
C MET A 1 -0.63 -3.53 9.05
N ARG A 2 -1.23 -2.38 8.70
CA ARG A 2 -1.30 -1.18 9.58
C ARG A 2 -1.85 -1.48 10.97
N GLU A 3 -2.94 -2.25 11.03
CA GLU A 3 -3.58 -2.69 12.28
C GLU A 3 -2.57 -3.29 13.27
N ASN A 4 -1.66 -4.12 12.77
CA ASN A 4 -0.69 -4.81 13.61
C ASN A 4 0.46 -3.89 14.06
N TRP A 5 0.79 -2.86 13.29
CA TRP A 5 1.87 -1.93 13.64
C TRP A 5 1.44 -0.85 14.63
N VAL A 6 0.18 -0.43 14.56
CA VAL A 6 -0.33 0.68 15.38
C VAL A 6 -0.93 0.18 16.69
N ASN A 7 -1.61 -0.97 16.67
CA ASN A 7 -2.35 -1.45 17.83
C ASN A 7 -1.56 -2.49 18.63
N LYS A 8 -1.62 -2.40 19.96
CA LYS A 8 -1.04 -3.41 20.85
C LYS A 8 -1.72 -4.77 20.65
N TYR A 9 -3.05 -4.75 20.56
CA TYR A 9 -3.91 -5.89 20.28
C TYR A 9 -4.59 -5.64 18.94
N ALA A 10 -4.27 -6.45 17.94
CA ALA A 10 -4.77 -6.28 16.57
C ALA A 10 -5.77 -7.40 16.24
N THR A 11 -6.89 -7.03 15.63
CA THR A 11 -7.90 -7.97 15.10
C THR A 11 -8.24 -7.55 13.67
N TYR A 12 -8.47 -8.51 12.77
CA TYR A 12 -8.85 -8.20 11.39
C TYR A 12 -9.81 -9.24 10.82
N GLN A 13 -10.85 -8.77 10.12
CA GLN A 13 -11.82 -9.61 9.44
C GLN A 13 -12.05 -9.12 8.02
N GLY A 14 -11.20 -9.55 7.09
CA GLY A 14 -11.31 -9.24 5.67
C GLY A 14 -11.77 -10.45 4.84
N LYS A 15 -12.07 -10.19 3.57
CA LYS A 15 -12.48 -11.23 2.61
C LYS A 15 -11.46 -12.36 2.45
N PHE A 16 -10.17 -12.04 2.48
CA PHE A 16 -9.09 -12.99 2.20
C PHE A 16 -8.33 -13.43 3.44
N VAL A 17 -8.33 -12.62 4.51
CA VAL A 17 -7.57 -12.88 5.73
C VAL A 17 -8.44 -12.51 6.92
N LYS A 18 -8.52 -13.42 7.89
CA LYS A 18 -9.21 -13.21 9.17
C LYS A 18 -8.32 -13.72 10.30
N PHE A 19 -8.16 -12.93 11.35
CA PHE A 19 -7.51 -13.35 12.59
C PHE A 19 -8.19 -12.71 13.80
N SER A 20 -8.26 -13.47 14.89
CA SER A 20 -8.66 -13.00 16.22
C SER A 20 -7.54 -12.18 16.86
N GLU A 21 -7.80 -11.59 18.02
CA GLU A 21 -6.85 -10.75 18.74
C GLU A 21 -5.44 -11.36 18.80
N MET A 22 -4.46 -10.59 18.31
CA MET A 22 -3.06 -11.00 18.29
C MET A 22 -2.15 -9.82 18.60
N ILE A 23 -0.99 -10.13 19.20
CA ILE A 23 0.08 -9.18 19.51
C ILE A 23 1.27 -9.48 18.60
N SER A 24 1.79 -8.44 17.92
CA SER A 24 3.09 -8.53 17.22
C SER A 24 4.06 -7.51 17.80
N ASN A 25 5.23 -7.99 18.23
CA ASN A 25 6.31 -7.19 18.78
C ASN A 25 7.64 -7.58 18.12
N PRO A 26 8.63 -6.66 18.08
CA PRO A 26 8.53 -5.25 18.49
C PRO A 26 7.71 -4.42 17.49
N LYS A 27 7.11 -3.33 17.95
CA LYS A 27 6.46 -2.36 17.05
C LYS A 27 7.52 -1.56 16.26
N PRO A 28 7.18 -1.02 15.08
CA PRO A 28 8.06 -0.08 14.39
C PRO A 28 8.47 1.06 15.31
N ILE A 29 9.78 1.34 15.36
CA ILE A 29 10.36 2.35 16.25
C ILE A 29 10.00 3.76 15.77
N HIS A 30 9.96 3.97 14.46
CA HIS A 30 9.62 5.26 13.85
C HIS A 30 8.12 5.55 13.90
N LYS A 31 7.79 6.80 14.24
CA LYS A 31 6.42 7.36 14.22
C LYS A 31 6.37 8.54 13.23
N PRO A 32 5.48 8.53 12.22
CA PRO A 32 4.54 7.45 11.88
C PRO A 32 5.27 6.18 11.40
N PRO A 33 4.59 5.01 11.40
CA PRO A 33 5.17 3.79 10.84
C PRO A 33 5.62 3.98 9.38
N PRO A 34 6.56 3.16 8.88
CA PRO A 34 7.02 3.25 7.50
C PRO A 34 5.86 3.24 6.49
N PRO A 35 5.94 4.04 5.40
CA PRO A 35 4.88 4.11 4.40
C PRO A 35 4.68 2.77 3.68
N LEU A 36 3.43 2.43 3.38
CA LEU A 36 3.11 1.26 2.57
C LEU A 36 3.19 1.62 1.08
N ILE A 37 4.27 1.20 0.43
CA ILE A 37 4.47 1.46 -1.00
C ILE A 37 4.04 0.22 -1.80
N VAL A 38 3.18 0.42 -2.80
CA VAL A 38 2.66 -0.67 -3.64
C VAL A 38 3.42 -0.68 -4.96
N GLY A 39 4.16 -1.76 -5.24
CA GLY A 39 4.79 -1.99 -6.55
C GLY A 39 3.84 -2.73 -7.49
N SER A 40 3.58 -2.21 -8.69
CA SER A 40 2.71 -2.90 -9.67
C SER A 40 2.58 -2.17 -11.02
N ALA A 41 2.11 -2.88 -12.05
CA ALA A 41 1.79 -2.34 -13.36
C ALA A 41 0.44 -1.57 -13.39
N PHE A 42 0.36 -0.51 -14.19
CA PHE A 42 -0.90 0.21 -14.43
C PHE A 42 -1.85 -0.60 -15.35
N PRO A 43 -3.19 -0.47 -15.23
CA PRO A 43 -3.94 0.38 -14.28
C PRO A 43 -4.23 -0.29 -12.92
N PHE A 44 -4.33 -1.62 -12.88
CA PHE A 44 -4.78 -2.34 -11.68
C PHE A 44 -3.85 -2.15 -10.48
N GLY A 45 -2.57 -1.95 -10.74
CA GLY A 45 -1.59 -1.62 -9.74
C GLY A 45 -1.81 -0.26 -9.10
N ALA A 46 -1.99 0.76 -9.93
CA ALA A 46 -2.32 2.11 -9.49
C ALA A 46 -3.61 2.11 -8.67
N ARG A 47 -4.68 1.44 -9.13
CA ARG A 47 -5.93 1.27 -8.35
C ARG A 47 -5.68 0.76 -6.93
N ARG A 48 -4.84 -0.27 -6.77
CA ARG A 48 -4.52 -0.84 -5.45
C ARG A 48 -3.66 0.10 -4.60
N ALA A 49 -2.75 0.82 -5.22
CA ALA A 49 -1.94 1.81 -4.52
C ALA A 49 -2.80 2.96 -3.99
N ILE A 50 -3.79 3.43 -4.77
CA ILE A 50 -4.74 4.46 -4.33
C ILE A 50 -5.56 3.95 -3.14
N ALA A 51 -6.07 2.71 -3.24
CA ALA A 51 -6.94 2.14 -2.22
C ALA A 51 -6.23 1.79 -0.90
N TYR A 52 -4.97 1.34 -0.95
CA TYR A 52 -4.31 0.72 0.21
C TYR A 52 -2.90 1.24 0.50
N GLY A 53 -2.27 1.95 -0.43
CA GLY A 53 -0.89 2.42 -0.34
C GLY A 53 -0.78 3.90 0.04
N ASP A 54 0.39 4.24 0.57
CA ASP A 54 0.86 5.60 0.77
C ASP A 54 1.57 6.13 -0.49
N GLY A 55 2.10 5.23 -1.32
CA GLY A 55 2.71 5.54 -2.61
C GLY A 55 2.67 4.36 -3.60
N TRP A 56 3.10 4.62 -4.84
CA TRP A 56 3.09 3.65 -5.93
C TRP A 56 4.44 3.61 -6.66
N ILE A 57 4.95 2.40 -6.92
CA ILE A 57 6.13 2.18 -7.76
C ILE A 57 5.69 1.48 -9.05
N PRO A 58 5.67 2.17 -10.20
CA PRO A 58 5.29 1.58 -11.47
C PRO A 58 6.31 0.55 -11.96
N HIS A 59 5.81 -0.49 -12.62
CA HIS A 59 6.68 -1.47 -13.30
C HIS A 59 7.10 -0.95 -14.68
N ALA A 60 8.32 -0.42 -14.80
CA ALA A 60 8.81 0.40 -15.93
C ALA A 60 9.09 -0.31 -17.28
N LYS A 61 8.73 -1.59 -17.47
CA LYS A 61 9.11 -2.35 -18.69
C LYS A 61 8.18 -2.21 -19.91
N ARG A 62 7.22 -1.27 -19.93
CA ARG A 62 6.27 -1.13 -21.06
C ARG A 62 6.17 0.33 -21.48
N ALA A 63 6.34 0.61 -22.78
CA ALA A 63 6.32 1.96 -23.36
C ALA A 63 5.04 2.78 -23.05
N ALA A 64 3.92 2.09 -22.78
CA ALA A 64 2.67 2.72 -22.34
C ALA A 64 2.75 3.39 -20.94
N TYR A 65 3.89 3.29 -20.23
CA TYR A 65 4.07 3.86 -18.89
C TYR A 65 4.93 5.12 -18.87
N ASP A 66 5.45 5.62 -19.99
CA ASP A 66 6.34 6.80 -19.98
C ASP A 66 5.64 8.05 -19.40
N SER A 67 4.34 8.22 -19.67
CA SER A 67 3.52 9.31 -19.10
C SER A 67 3.21 9.14 -17.60
N VAL A 68 3.36 7.93 -17.09
CA VAL A 68 2.92 7.46 -15.77
C VAL A 68 4.11 7.35 -14.81
N ILE A 69 5.26 6.90 -15.30
CA ILE A 69 6.54 6.83 -14.58
C ILE A 69 7.02 8.24 -14.21
N ALA A 70 6.72 9.24 -15.06
CA ALA A 70 7.08 10.63 -14.82
C ALA A 70 6.21 11.33 -13.76
N LYS A 71 5.07 10.75 -13.36
CA LYS A 71 4.07 11.38 -12.49
C LYS A 71 3.62 10.49 -11.31
N PRO A 72 4.54 9.89 -10.54
CA PRO A 72 4.17 9.00 -9.45
C PRO A 72 3.52 9.72 -8.26
N SER A 73 3.66 11.05 -8.12
CA SER A 73 2.99 11.85 -7.08
C SER A 73 1.52 12.12 -7.39
N GLU A 74 1.16 12.18 -8.67
CA GLU A 74 -0.20 12.45 -9.16
C GLU A 74 -1.06 11.18 -9.24
N PHE A 75 -0.51 10.01 -8.87
CA PHE A 75 -1.16 8.71 -9.05
C PHE A 75 -2.54 8.61 -8.36
N ARG A 76 -2.80 9.43 -7.33
CA ARG A 76 -4.07 9.48 -6.61
C ARG A 76 -5.21 10.13 -7.40
N GLU A 77 -4.89 10.92 -8.40
CA GLU A 77 -5.86 11.65 -9.23
C GLU A 77 -6.28 10.85 -10.47
N TRP A 78 -5.59 9.74 -10.76
CA TRP A 78 -5.91 8.94 -11.92
C TRP A 78 -7.21 8.18 -11.73
N PRO A 79 -8.03 8.10 -12.80
CA PRO A 79 -9.27 7.36 -12.74
C PRO A 79 -8.96 5.93 -12.33
N SER A 80 -9.63 5.48 -11.26
CA SER A 80 -9.49 4.11 -10.78
C SER A 80 -9.82 3.18 -11.92
#